data_AF-A0A7X6X9R7-F1
#
_entry.id   AF-A0A7X6X9R7-F1
#
_cell.length_a   1.000
_cell.length_b   1.000
_cell.length_c   1.000
_cell.angle_alpha   90.00
_cell.angle_beta   90.00
_cell.angle_gamma   90.00
#
_symmetry.space_group_name_H-M   'P 1'
#
loop_
_entity.id
_entity.type
_entity.pdbx_description
1 polymer ?
#
loop_
_entity_poly.entity_id
_entity_poly.type
_entity_poly.pdbx_seq_one_letter_code
_entity_poly.pdbx_strand_id
1 'polypeptide(L)'
;LGIEDRYVTVRLTSGEVRKILGTCRATIGEVGNEDHSLVNIGKAGRSRWMGIRPTVRGSAMNPVDHPHGGGEGRTPIGRVAPVTPWGKKTLGVKTRKSKKQSTQYIVRRRNAK
;
A
#
# COMPACT_ATOMS: atom_id res chain seq x y z
N LEU A 1 0.19 12.71 -22.36
CA LEU A 1 -1.07 12.23 -21.74
C LEU A 1 -2.19 12.97 -22.46
N GLY A 2 -3.12 12.28 -23.09
CA GLY A 2 -4.07 12.88 -24.04
C GLY A 2 -5.50 12.41 -23.82
N ILE A 3 -6.41 13.02 -24.57
CA ILE A 3 -7.84 12.70 -24.62
C ILE A 3 -8.04 11.77 -25.82
N GLU A 4 -8.59 10.58 -25.59
CA GLU A 4 -8.95 9.59 -26.61
C GLU A 4 -10.46 9.32 -26.52
N ASP A 5 -11.21 9.85 -27.49
CA ASP A 5 -12.67 9.72 -27.58
C ASP A 5 -13.38 10.03 -26.24
N ARG A 6 -13.95 9.00 -25.61
CA ARG A 6 -14.71 9.07 -24.36
C ARG A 6 -13.83 9.09 -23.11
N TYR A 7 -12.55 8.74 -23.24
CA TYR A 7 -11.65 8.58 -22.11
C TYR A 7 -10.47 9.56 -22.14
N VAL A 8 -10.07 10.04 -20.98
CA VAL A 8 -8.90 10.89 -20.77
C VAL A 8 -7.83 10.08 -20.06
N THR A 9 -6.60 10.13 -20.56
CA THR A 9 -5.47 9.44 -19.94
C THR A 9 -4.81 10.36 -18.92
N VAL A 10 -4.79 9.95 -17.66
CA VAL A 10 -4.23 10.71 -16.54
C VAL A 10 -3.10 9.93 -15.86
N ARG A 11 -2.03 10.63 -15.49
CA ARG A 11 -0.98 10.08 -14.61
C ARG A 11 -1.30 10.45 -13.18
N LEU A 12 -1.47 9.45 -12.34
CA LEU A 12 -1.75 9.62 -10.92
C LEU A 12 -0.46 10.00 -10.16
N THR A 13 -0.59 10.58 -8.96
CA THR A 13 0.53 10.84 -8.04
C THR A 13 1.33 9.57 -7.72
N SER A 14 0.65 8.43 -7.78
CA SER A 14 1.25 7.11 -7.72
C SER A 14 2.19 6.75 -8.88
N GLY A 15 2.30 7.54 -9.95
CA GLY A 15 3.02 7.21 -11.18
C GLY A 15 2.29 6.27 -12.14
N GLU A 16 1.17 5.67 -11.74
CA GLU A 16 0.32 4.87 -12.64
C GLU A 16 -0.37 5.75 -13.69
N VAL A 17 -0.44 5.27 -14.94
CA VAL A 17 -1.17 5.93 -16.04
C VAL A 17 -2.47 5.19 -16.29
N ARG A 18 -3.59 5.92 -16.23
CA ARG A 18 -4.94 5.36 -16.23
C ARG A 18 -5.91 6.18 -17.07
N LYS A 19 -6.81 5.49 -17.77
CA LYS A 19 -7.95 6.06 -18.49
C LYS A 19 -9.12 6.33 -17.53
N ILE A 20 -9.69 7.52 -17.62
CA ILE A 20 -10.84 8.00 -16.83
C ILE A 20 -11.89 8.53 -17.83
N LEU A 21 -13.19 8.46 -17.52
CA LEU A 21 -14.21 9.02 -18.41
C LEU A 21 -14.06 10.55 -18.50
N GLY A 22 -14.14 11.09 -19.72
CA GLY A 22 -14.05 12.54 -19.96
C GLY A 22 -15.20 13.35 -19.38
N THR A 23 -16.32 12.70 -19.04
CA THR A 23 -17.46 13.33 -18.38
C THR A 23 -17.28 13.50 -16.86
N CYS A 24 -16.22 12.94 -16.27
CA CYS A 24 -15.95 13.09 -14.83
C CYS A 24 -15.51 14.53 -14.51
N ARG A 25 -16.14 15.13 -13.50
CA ARG A 25 -15.74 16.45 -12.99
C ARG A 25 -14.42 16.36 -12.24
N ALA A 26 -13.54 17.33 -12.44
CA ALA A 26 -12.29 17.50 -11.72
C ALA A 26 -12.07 18.98 -11.41
N THR A 27 -11.27 19.25 -10.39
CA THR A 27 -10.83 20.60 -10.02
C THR A 27 -9.37 20.76 -10.35
N ILE A 28 -9.00 21.97 -10.78
CA ILE A 28 -7.62 22.34 -11.09
C ILE A 28 -6.92 22.77 -9.80
N GLY A 29 -5.65 22.40 -9.66
CA GLY A 29 -4.82 22.74 -8.52
C GLY A 29 -4.29 21.51 -7.77
N GLU A 30 -3.32 21.74 -6.91
CA GLU A 30 -2.76 20.73 -6.03
C GLU A 30 -3.43 20.76 -4.66
N VAL A 31 -3.38 19.64 -3.94
CA VAL A 31 -3.87 19.60 -2.56
C VAL A 31 -2.83 20.28 -1.67
N GLY A 32 -3.23 21.35 -0.97
CA GLY A 32 -2.33 22.09 -0.07
C GLY A 32 -1.85 21.27 1.14
N ASN A 33 -0.98 21.86 1.96
CA ASN A 33 -0.29 21.24 3.10
C ASN A 33 0.74 20.16 2.68
N GLU A 34 1.65 20.54 1.78
CA GLU A 34 2.74 19.68 1.28
C GLU A 34 3.71 19.24 2.39
N ASP A 35 3.94 20.13 3.36
CA ASP A 35 4.82 19.90 4.52
C ASP A 35 4.26 18.91 5.54
N HIS A 36 3.03 18.43 5.37
CA HIS A 36 2.43 17.43 6.26
C HIS A 36 3.31 16.17 6.39
N SER A 37 4.05 15.82 5.33
CA SER A 37 4.97 14.68 5.34
C SER A 37 6.21 14.87 6.21
N LEU A 38 6.59 16.12 6.50
CA LEU A 38 7.76 16.49 7.32
C LEU A 38 7.47 16.45 8.83
N VAL A 39 6.21 16.27 9.23
CA VAL A 39 5.80 16.29 10.64
C VAL A 39 6.38 15.09 11.39
N ASN A 40 7.26 15.36 12.35
CA ASN A 40 7.70 14.36 13.32
C ASN A 40 6.66 14.20 14.45
N ILE A 41 6.20 12.97 14.67
CA ILE A 41 5.21 12.64 15.71
C ILE A 41 5.82 12.83 17.12
N GLY A 42 7.12 12.59 17.29
CA GLY A 42 7.87 12.82 18.52
C GLY A 42 7.59 11.80 19.63
N LYS A 43 6.39 11.85 20.23
CA LYS A 43 6.01 10.99 21.38
C LYS A 43 5.00 9.91 21.02
N ALA A 44 5.10 8.75 21.67
CA ALA A 44 4.18 7.62 21.46
C ALA A 44 2.70 7.99 21.66
N GLY A 45 2.39 8.85 22.64
CA GLY A 45 1.03 9.29 22.92
C GLY A 45 0.37 10.08 21.78
N ARG A 46 1.15 10.77 20.94
CA ARG A 46 0.60 11.52 19.80
C ARG A 46 0.03 10.58 18.72
N SER A 47 0.63 9.41 18.53
CA SER A 47 0.05 8.35 17.68
C SER A 47 -1.32 7.89 18.17
N ARG A 48 -1.52 7.84 19.50
CA ARG A 48 -2.81 7.50 20.10
C ARG A 48 -3.87 8.57 19.85
N TRP A 49 -3.49 9.84 19.87
CA TRP A 49 -4.40 10.95 19.53
C TRP A 49 -4.87 10.89 18.07
N MET A 50 -4.03 10.34 17.18
CA MET A 50 -4.41 10.06 15.78
C MET A 50 -5.25 8.78 15.62
N GLY A 51 -5.66 8.13 16.71
CA GLY A 51 -6.46 6.90 16.69
C GLY A 51 -5.67 5.62 16.37
N ILE A 52 -4.34 5.69 16.23
CA ILE A 52 -3.51 4.54 15.91
C ILE A 52 -3.12 3.82 17.20
N ARG A 53 -3.45 2.52 17.30
CA ARG A 53 -3.08 1.66 18.42
C ARG A 53 -1.72 0.98 18.20
N PRO A 54 -1.00 0.59 19.26
CA PRO A 54 0.24 -0.16 19.12
C PRO A 54 0.03 -1.48 18.38
N THR A 55 0.97 -1.85 17.51
CA THR A 55 0.99 -3.13 16.79
C THR A 55 2.19 -3.96 17.25
N VAL A 56 1.98 -5.24 17.54
CA VAL A 56 3.02 -6.16 18.02
C VAL A 56 3.66 -6.89 16.83
N ARG A 57 5.00 -7.07 16.87
CA ARG A 57 5.72 -7.83 15.83
C ARG A 57 5.41 -9.31 15.94
N GLY A 58 5.19 -9.97 14.79
CA GLY A 58 4.91 -11.41 14.76
C GLY A 58 6.01 -12.31 15.31
N SER A 59 7.26 -11.85 15.32
CA SER A 59 8.39 -12.58 15.93
C SER A 59 8.39 -12.58 17.46
N ALA A 60 7.60 -11.71 18.08
CA ALA A 60 7.47 -11.62 19.54
C ALA A 60 6.26 -12.43 20.07
N MET A 61 5.52 -13.09 19.18
CA MET A 61 4.32 -13.86 19.50
C MET A 61 4.65 -15.35 19.64
N ASN A 62 3.68 -16.14 20.12
CA ASN A 62 3.79 -17.59 20.15
C ASN A 62 3.51 -18.19 18.75
N PRO A 63 3.95 -19.43 18.47
CA PRO A 63 3.72 -20.08 17.16
C PRO A 63 2.24 -20.21 16.76
N VAL A 64 1.33 -20.25 17.74
CA VAL A 64 -0.14 -20.31 17.51
C VAL A 64 -0.69 -19.00 16.95
N ASP A 65 -0.12 -17.86 17.33
CA ASP A 65 -0.64 -16.53 16.98
C ASP A 65 -0.06 -16.01 15.67
N HIS A 66 1.20 -16.33 15.39
CA HIS A 66 1.89 -15.86 14.21
C HIS A 66 2.85 -16.91 13.67
N PRO A 67 2.95 -17.07 12.33
CA PRO A 67 3.88 -18.04 11.77
C PRO A 67 5.33 -17.81 12.20
N HIS A 68 5.76 -16.55 12.33
CA HIS A 68 7.11 -16.20 12.81
C HIS A 68 7.30 -16.31 14.34
N GLY A 69 6.27 -16.75 15.07
CA GLY A 69 6.31 -16.81 16.52
C GLY A 69 7.11 -17.99 17.07
N GLY A 70 7.57 -17.84 18.31
CA GLY A 70 8.28 -18.86 19.08
C GLY A 70 9.76 -19.07 18.73
N GLY A 71 10.28 -20.18 19.26
CA GLY A 71 11.71 -20.50 19.30
C GLY A 71 12.40 -19.94 20.55
N GLU A 72 13.62 -20.42 20.81
CA GLU A 72 14.40 -20.01 21.98
C GLU A 72 15.06 -18.65 21.74
N GLY A 73 14.83 -17.71 22.66
CA GLY A 73 15.36 -16.36 22.55
C GLY A 73 14.86 -15.61 21.32
N ARG A 74 15.76 -14.93 20.61
CA ARG A 74 15.43 -14.21 19.37
C ARG A 74 15.74 -15.08 18.17
N THR A 75 14.70 -15.44 17.41
CA THR A 75 14.83 -16.30 16.24
C THR A 75 14.76 -15.54 14.92
N PRO A 76 15.46 -16.02 13.87
CA PRO A 76 15.21 -15.59 12.50
C PRO A 76 13.86 -16.14 12.01
N ILE A 77 13.38 -15.66 10.85
CA ILE A 77 12.06 -16.02 10.30
C ILE A 77 11.87 -17.53 10.05
N GLY A 78 12.96 -18.27 9.78
CA GLY A 78 12.94 -19.73 9.62
C GLY A 78 12.13 -20.26 8.43
N ARG A 79 11.63 -19.39 7.55
CA ARG A 79 10.84 -19.73 6.35
C ARG A 79 11.44 -19.14 5.09
N VAL A 80 11.13 -19.76 3.94
CA VAL A 80 11.57 -19.33 2.60
C VAL A 80 11.21 -17.87 2.29
N ALA A 81 10.09 -17.37 2.82
CA ALA A 81 9.69 -15.97 2.68
C ALA A 81 8.97 -15.49 3.94
N PRO A 82 9.05 -14.19 4.27
CA PRO A 82 8.27 -13.60 5.36
C PRO A 82 6.78 -13.66 5.07
N VAL A 83 5.99 -14.08 6.05
CA VAL A 83 4.54 -14.26 5.93
C VAL A 83 3.74 -13.31 6.82
N THR A 84 2.50 -13.11 6.43
CA THR A 84 1.45 -12.43 7.19
C THR A 84 1.01 -13.32 8.37
N PRO A 85 0.26 -12.77 9.35
CA PRO A 85 -0.35 -13.58 10.40
C PRO A 85 -1.19 -14.75 9.85
N TRP A 86 -1.78 -14.59 8.66
CA TRP A 86 -2.58 -15.61 7.97
C TRP A 86 -1.77 -16.51 7.02
N GLY A 87 -0.44 -16.53 7.12
CA GLY A 87 0.42 -17.44 6.36
C GLY A 87 0.69 -17.07 4.90
N LYS A 88 0.10 -16.00 4.36
CA LYS A 88 0.39 -15.52 2.99
C LYS A 88 1.72 -14.78 2.95
N LYS A 89 2.52 -14.95 1.90
CA LYS A 89 3.78 -14.23 1.68
C LYS A 89 3.56 -12.71 1.62
N THR A 90 4.41 -11.94 2.30
CA THR A 90 4.30 -10.47 2.41
C THR A 90 5.12 -9.73 1.36
N LEU A 91 6.34 -10.19 1.09
CA LEU A 91 7.29 -9.50 0.21
C LEU A 91 7.13 -9.95 -1.24
N GLY A 92 7.13 -8.99 -2.16
CA GLY A 92 7.25 -9.22 -3.61
C GLY A 92 6.01 -9.85 -4.30
N VAL A 93 4.96 -10.21 -3.56
CA VAL A 93 3.76 -10.82 -4.15
C VAL A 93 2.77 -9.76 -4.62
N LYS A 94 2.40 -9.83 -5.91
CA LYS A 94 1.33 -8.99 -6.48
C LYS A 94 -0.03 -9.52 -6.01
N THR A 95 -0.73 -8.76 -5.17
CA THR A 95 -2.03 -9.14 -4.59
C THR A 95 -3.24 -8.74 -5.46
N ARG A 96 -3.03 -7.96 -6.51
CA ARG A 96 -4.11 -7.50 -7.38
C ARG A 96 -4.70 -8.63 -8.21
N LYS A 97 -6.03 -8.77 -8.19
CA LYS A 97 -6.78 -9.68 -9.07
C LYS A 97 -6.56 -9.33 -10.54
N SER A 98 -6.06 -10.28 -11.33
CA SER A 98 -5.72 -10.10 -12.75
C SER A 98 -6.95 -9.81 -13.62
N LYS A 99 -8.04 -10.57 -13.41
CA LYS A 99 -9.28 -10.50 -14.20
C LYS A 99 -10.25 -9.37 -13.79
N LYS A 100 -9.79 -8.35 -13.06
CA LYS A 100 -10.65 -7.22 -12.69
C LYS A 100 -10.99 -6.41 -13.96
N GLN A 101 -12.26 -6.09 -14.19
CA GLN A 101 -12.71 -5.31 -15.36
C GLN A 101 -11.94 -3.98 -15.51
N SER A 102 -11.62 -3.34 -14.39
CA SER A 102 -10.86 -2.09 -14.38
C SER A 102 -9.41 -2.21 -14.87
N THR A 103 -8.91 -3.42 -15.16
CA THR A 103 -7.58 -3.65 -15.73
C THR A 103 -7.48 -3.07 -17.14
N GLN A 104 -8.57 -3.05 -17.92
CA GLN A 104 -8.58 -2.48 -19.27
C GLN A 104 -8.30 -0.96 -19.30
N TYR A 105 -8.59 -0.26 -18.21
CA TYR A 105 -8.38 1.18 -18.11
C TYR A 105 -6.95 1.56 -17.71
N ILE A 106 -6.06 0.60 -17.47
CA ILE A 106 -4.70 0.89 -17.00
C ILE A 106 -3.75 0.69 -18.16
N VAL A 107 -3.13 1.81 -18.56
CA VAL A 107 -2.19 1.85 -19.68
C VAL A 107 -0.79 1.45 -19.20
N ARG A 108 -0.36 1.99 -18.05
CA ARG A 108 0.96 1.70 -17.46
C ARG A 108 0.85 1.62 -15.95
N ARG A 109 1.39 0.56 -15.35
CA ARG A 109 1.42 0.39 -13.89
C ARG A 109 2.51 1.24 -13.24
N ARG A 110 2.34 1.58 -11.95
CA ARG A 110 3.33 2.33 -11.13
C ARG A 110 4.78 1.83 -11.28
N ASN A 111 4.98 0.52 -11.28
CA ASN A 111 6.32 -0.10 -11.32
C ASN A 111 6.73 -0.60 -12.72
N ALA A 112 5.98 -0.26 -13.77
CA ALA A 112 6.40 -0.56 -15.13
C ALA A 112 7.50 0.44 -15.50
N LYS A 113 8.73 -0.06 -15.64
CA LYS A 113 9.79 0.62 -16.40
C LYS A 113 9.35 0.68 -17.86
#